data_AF-A0AA96UJD5-F1
#
_entry.id   AF-A0AA96UJD5-F1
#
_cell.length_a   1.000
_cell.length_b   1.000
_cell.length_c   1.000
_cell.angle_alpha   90.00
_cell.angle_beta   90.00
_cell.angle_gamma   90.00
#
_symmetry.space_group_name_H-M   'P 1'
#
loop_
_entity.id
_entity.type
_entity.pdbx_description
1 polymer ?
#
loop_
_entity_poly.entity_id
_entity_poly.type
_entity_poly.pdbx_seq_one_letter_code
_entity_poly.pdbx_strand_id
1 'polypeptide(L)'
;MSDTVKHDFDAAETLSRQFDAHFTTMKDHHARTTRARTRAVSGRGGDKLGQIVSDMADRALGAIETALDSLADHAKDVSKGLKKMNENHQALEKKLADDYKKIISGHDTTPVYLLDHKGDLHRLHADGSKTRVDKDTQDDSGIKDFIPNGNHPRFKVDPKSVPPVGSPAVNSRKVRTGGSELARATERARQAQGDYGTPVSKRAPVDKARSNYASLHYQDGERNFILVARSDFMKAHSEQRIAAPILDQLQGPNIRSLYTERAPCNAKGSNCGAWIHTTFPGLTDVSHSFDYSDDHTDHTNYLARLKQRRRQLHP
;
A
#
# COMPACT_ATOMS: atom_id res chain seq x y z
N MET A 1 20.83 2.19 -8.99
CA MET A 1 19.89 1.15 -9.43
C MET A 1 20.63 -0.16 -9.34
N SER A 2 20.11 -1.14 -8.59
CA SER A 2 20.73 -2.46 -8.48
C SER A 2 20.69 -3.17 -9.84
N ASP A 3 21.74 -3.92 -10.19
CA ASP A 3 21.82 -4.69 -11.44
C ASP A 3 20.65 -5.67 -11.61
N THR A 4 20.09 -6.17 -10.50
CA THR A 4 18.92 -7.06 -10.49
C THR A 4 17.65 -6.35 -10.97
N VAL A 5 17.48 -5.08 -10.63
CA VAL A 5 16.29 -4.28 -10.99
C VAL A 5 16.32 -3.92 -12.48
N LYS A 6 17.50 -3.57 -12.99
CA LYS A 6 17.70 -3.33 -14.43
C LYS A 6 17.39 -4.59 -15.24
N HIS A 7 17.83 -5.75 -14.75
CA HIS A 7 17.58 -7.04 -15.36
C HIS A 7 16.09 -7.40 -15.47
N ASP A 8 15.29 -7.10 -14.44
CA ASP A 8 13.84 -7.37 -14.47
C ASP A 8 13.09 -6.48 -15.47
N PHE A 9 13.51 -5.22 -15.64
CA PHE A 9 12.97 -4.32 -16.67
C PHE A 9 13.34 -4.77 -18.08
N ASP A 10 14.60 -5.11 -18.28
CA ASP A 10 15.11 -5.61 -19.55
C ASP A 10 14.42 -6.94 -19.91
N ALA A 11 14.11 -7.79 -18.92
CA ALA A 11 13.37 -9.04 -19.12
C ALA A 11 11.91 -8.80 -19.52
N ALA A 12 11.19 -7.88 -18.85
CA ALA A 12 9.81 -7.55 -19.20
C ALA A 12 9.69 -6.90 -20.59
N GLU A 13 10.63 -6.02 -20.94
CA GLU A 13 10.69 -5.41 -22.27
C GLU A 13 11.07 -6.43 -23.35
N THR A 14 12.02 -7.32 -23.07
CA THR A 14 12.42 -8.42 -23.97
C THR A 14 11.25 -9.37 -24.20
N LEU A 15 10.52 -9.76 -23.16
CA LEU A 15 9.32 -10.59 -23.28
C LEU A 15 8.25 -9.89 -24.13
N SER A 16 7.99 -8.61 -23.90
CA SER A 16 7.03 -7.85 -24.72
C SER A 16 7.43 -7.80 -26.19
N ARG A 17 8.72 -7.58 -26.50
CA ARG A 17 9.24 -7.62 -27.88
C ARG A 17 9.15 -9.00 -28.52
N GLN A 18 9.41 -10.07 -27.75
CA GLN A 18 9.25 -11.44 -28.22
C GLN A 18 7.79 -11.76 -28.55
N PHE A 19 6.84 -11.32 -27.72
CA PHE A 19 5.41 -11.44 -28.02
C PHE A 19 5.01 -10.66 -29.29
N ASP A 20 5.46 -9.42 -29.44
CA ASP A 20 5.16 -8.59 -30.61
C ASP A 20 5.78 -9.20 -31.91
N ALA A 21 6.96 -9.83 -31.82
CA ALA A 21 7.62 -10.52 -32.94
C ALA A 21 6.93 -11.85 -33.33
N HIS A 22 6.55 -12.66 -32.34
CA HIS A 22 5.75 -13.88 -32.56
C HIS A 22 4.40 -13.54 -33.19
N PHE A 23 3.76 -12.46 -32.73
CA PHE A 23 2.51 -11.95 -33.30
C PHE A 23 2.65 -11.56 -34.78
N THR A 24 3.70 -10.81 -35.13
CA THR A 24 3.96 -10.41 -36.52
C THR A 24 4.16 -11.63 -37.43
N THR A 25 4.90 -12.63 -36.94
CA THR A 25 5.12 -13.89 -37.65
C THR A 25 3.82 -14.66 -37.88
N MET A 26 2.94 -14.74 -36.86
CA MET A 26 1.63 -15.39 -36.97
C MET A 26 0.72 -14.67 -37.98
N LYS A 27 0.70 -13.33 -37.98
CA LYS A 27 -0.08 -12.53 -38.93
C LYS A 27 0.41 -12.71 -40.37
N ASP A 28 1.71 -12.77 -40.58
CA ASP A 28 2.30 -13.02 -41.90
C ASP A 28 2.06 -14.45 -42.39
N HIS A 29 2.03 -15.42 -41.49
CA HIS A 29 1.65 -16.79 -41.82
C HIS A 29 0.17 -16.83 -42.23
N HIS A 30 -0.73 -16.25 -41.43
CA HIS A 30 -2.16 -16.15 -41.73
C HIS A 30 -2.42 -15.49 -43.09
N ALA A 31 -1.82 -14.34 -43.36
CA ALA A 31 -1.97 -13.64 -44.65
C ALA A 31 -1.51 -14.50 -45.85
N ARG A 32 -0.49 -15.35 -45.66
CA ARG A 32 -0.03 -16.30 -46.69
C ARG A 32 -1.04 -17.43 -46.88
N THR A 33 -1.60 -18.00 -45.83
CA THR A 33 -2.65 -19.04 -45.91
C THR A 33 -3.90 -18.50 -46.62
N THR A 34 -4.36 -17.29 -46.29
CA THR A 34 -5.51 -16.66 -46.94
C THR A 34 -5.26 -16.42 -48.43
N ARG A 35 -4.07 -15.93 -48.82
CA ARG A 35 -3.72 -15.76 -50.25
C ARG A 35 -3.64 -17.10 -50.99
N ALA A 36 -3.14 -18.16 -50.34
CA ALA A 36 -3.12 -19.50 -50.90
C ALA A 36 -4.54 -20.05 -51.10
N ARG A 37 -5.46 -19.79 -50.16
CA ARG A 37 -6.90 -20.09 -50.25
C ARG A 37 -7.55 -19.41 -51.47
N THR A 38 -7.37 -18.10 -51.64
CA THR A 38 -7.97 -17.36 -52.77
C THR A 38 -7.53 -17.95 -54.12
N ARG A 39 -6.27 -18.38 -54.23
CA ARG A 39 -5.75 -19.03 -55.43
C ARG A 39 -6.31 -20.45 -55.64
N ALA A 40 -6.38 -21.26 -54.58
CA ALA A 40 -6.89 -22.63 -54.67
C ALA A 40 -8.39 -22.69 -55.06
N VAL A 41 -9.20 -21.76 -54.54
CA VAL A 41 -10.64 -21.67 -54.85
C VAL A 41 -10.86 -21.19 -56.29
N SER A 42 -10.03 -20.26 -56.80
CA SER A 42 -10.12 -19.79 -58.19
C SER A 42 -9.75 -20.84 -59.24
N GLY A 43 -9.12 -21.96 -58.84
CA GLY A 43 -8.61 -22.98 -59.75
C GLY A 43 -9.50 -24.22 -59.93
N ARG A 44 -10.60 -24.37 -59.19
CA ARG A 44 -11.47 -25.57 -59.24
C ARG A 44 -12.89 -25.22 -59.67
N GLY A 45 -13.16 -25.31 -60.97
CA GLY A 45 -14.53 -25.43 -61.48
C GLY A 45 -15.00 -26.89 -61.43
N GLY A 46 -16.16 -27.15 -60.81
CA GLY A 46 -17.13 -28.07 -61.41
C GLY A 46 -17.67 -29.29 -60.64
N ASP A 47 -17.04 -29.84 -59.59
CA ASP A 47 -17.50 -31.13 -59.01
C ASP A 47 -18.10 -31.05 -57.59
N LYS A 48 -19.26 -31.70 -57.41
CA LYS A 48 -20.06 -31.71 -56.15
C LYS A 48 -19.32 -32.32 -54.95
N LEU A 49 -18.47 -33.33 -55.17
CA LEU A 49 -17.59 -33.88 -54.12
C LEU A 49 -16.48 -32.88 -53.76
N GLY A 50 -15.98 -32.13 -54.74
CA GLY A 50 -15.02 -31.05 -54.52
C GLY A 50 -15.61 -29.90 -53.71
N GLN A 51 -16.90 -29.58 -53.91
CA GLN A 51 -17.62 -28.58 -53.11
C GLN A 51 -17.78 -29.02 -51.65
N ILE A 52 -18.19 -30.27 -51.38
CA ILE A 52 -18.36 -30.75 -50.00
C ILE A 52 -17.03 -30.79 -49.24
N VAL A 53 -15.97 -31.27 -49.89
CA VAL A 53 -14.62 -31.27 -49.30
C VAL A 53 -14.10 -29.83 -49.10
N SER A 54 -14.42 -28.91 -50.03
CA SER A 54 -14.12 -27.48 -49.88
C SER A 54 -14.85 -26.88 -48.69
N ASP A 55 -16.15 -27.14 -48.53
CA ASP A 55 -16.96 -26.59 -47.45
C ASP A 55 -16.51 -27.09 -46.06
N MET A 56 -16.15 -28.37 -45.95
CA MET A 56 -15.60 -28.92 -44.71
C MET A 56 -14.23 -28.35 -44.39
N ALA A 57 -13.36 -28.20 -45.40
CA ALA A 57 -12.07 -27.54 -45.23
C ALA A 57 -12.21 -26.05 -44.88
N ASP A 58 -13.16 -25.33 -45.49
CA ASP A 58 -13.45 -23.91 -45.22
C ASP A 58 -13.97 -23.71 -43.78
N ARG A 59 -14.80 -24.62 -43.26
CA ARG A 59 -15.25 -24.57 -41.86
C ARG A 59 -14.12 -24.85 -40.87
N ALA A 60 -13.31 -25.87 -41.12
CA ALA A 60 -12.18 -26.22 -40.27
C ALA A 60 -11.12 -25.08 -40.25
N LEU A 61 -10.85 -24.50 -41.42
CA LEU A 61 -9.90 -23.38 -41.55
C LEU A 61 -10.47 -22.09 -40.96
N GLY A 62 -11.76 -21.78 -41.12
CA GLY A 62 -12.40 -20.61 -40.49
C GLY A 62 -12.42 -20.67 -38.95
N ALA A 63 -12.55 -21.87 -38.38
CA ALA A 63 -12.40 -22.07 -36.93
C ALA A 63 -10.96 -21.80 -36.45
N ILE A 64 -9.95 -22.18 -37.26
CA ILE A 64 -8.54 -21.87 -37.01
C ILE A 64 -8.29 -20.36 -37.14
N GLU A 65 -8.88 -19.67 -38.13
CA GLU A 65 -8.79 -18.21 -38.29
C GLU A 65 -9.35 -17.49 -37.05
N THR A 66 -10.53 -17.87 -36.57
CA THR A 66 -11.16 -17.29 -35.37
C THR A 66 -10.32 -17.53 -34.11
N ALA A 67 -9.71 -18.71 -33.97
CA ALA A 67 -8.83 -19.03 -32.87
C ALA A 67 -7.54 -18.21 -32.90
N LEU A 68 -6.97 -17.97 -34.09
CA LEU A 68 -5.80 -17.13 -34.28
C LEU A 68 -6.10 -15.65 -33.96
N ASP A 69 -7.26 -15.14 -34.36
CA ASP A 69 -7.68 -13.77 -34.04
C ASP A 69 -7.91 -13.57 -32.53
N SER A 70 -8.53 -14.54 -31.87
CA SER A 70 -8.70 -14.52 -30.41
C SER A 70 -7.36 -14.58 -29.66
N LEU A 71 -6.43 -15.42 -30.12
CA LEU A 71 -5.08 -15.50 -29.57
C LEU A 71 -4.30 -14.17 -29.79
N ALA A 72 -4.51 -13.54 -30.94
CA ALA A 72 -3.95 -12.25 -31.30
C ALA A 72 -4.42 -11.13 -30.36
N ASP A 73 -5.72 -11.07 -30.06
CA ASP A 73 -6.28 -10.10 -29.12
C ASP A 73 -5.75 -10.34 -27.70
N HIS A 74 -5.70 -11.60 -27.26
CA HIS A 74 -5.11 -11.96 -25.97
C HIS A 74 -3.63 -11.56 -25.85
N ALA A 75 -2.81 -11.83 -26.89
CA ALA A 75 -1.39 -11.47 -26.88
C ALA A 75 -1.18 -9.95 -26.82
N LYS A 76 -2.01 -9.19 -27.54
CA LYS A 76 -2.00 -7.72 -27.52
C LYS A 76 -2.33 -7.17 -26.13
N ASP A 77 -3.31 -7.77 -25.46
CA ASP A 77 -3.72 -7.32 -24.13
C ASP A 77 -2.70 -7.70 -23.05
N VAL A 78 -2.03 -8.86 -23.17
CA VAL A 78 -0.88 -9.22 -22.33
C VAL A 78 0.30 -8.25 -22.54
N SER A 79 0.65 -7.94 -23.79
CA SER A 79 1.72 -6.98 -24.13
C SER A 79 1.43 -5.59 -23.56
N LYS A 80 0.19 -5.09 -23.68
CA LYS A 80 -0.25 -3.83 -23.04
C LYS A 80 -0.18 -3.90 -21.52
N GLY A 81 -0.60 -5.01 -20.92
CA GLY A 81 -0.54 -5.23 -19.48
C GLY A 81 0.89 -5.18 -18.94
N LEU A 82 1.83 -5.84 -19.62
CA LEU A 82 3.25 -5.83 -19.29
C LEU A 82 3.88 -4.44 -19.47
N LYS A 83 3.57 -3.73 -20.56
CA LYS A 83 4.02 -2.34 -20.78
C LYS A 83 3.52 -1.42 -19.66
N LYS A 84 2.23 -1.48 -19.34
CA LYS A 84 1.62 -0.69 -18.26
C LYS A 84 2.19 -1.04 -16.88
N MET A 85 2.47 -2.32 -16.62
CA MET A 85 3.13 -2.77 -15.39
C MET A 85 4.55 -2.22 -15.29
N ASN A 86 5.32 -2.28 -16.38
CA ASN A 86 6.66 -1.73 -16.47
C ASN A 86 6.66 -0.20 -16.24
N GLU A 87 5.79 0.53 -16.92
CA GLU A 87 5.59 1.98 -16.74
C GLU A 87 5.22 2.33 -15.29
N ASN A 88 4.30 1.58 -14.68
CA ASN A 88 3.92 1.78 -13.28
C ASN A 88 5.08 1.49 -12.32
N HIS A 89 5.88 0.45 -12.59
CA HIS A 89 7.07 0.15 -11.80
C HIS A 89 8.13 1.24 -11.95
N GLN A 90 8.42 1.70 -13.17
CA GLN A 90 9.35 2.80 -13.43
C GLN A 90 8.89 4.10 -12.75
N ALA A 91 7.59 4.42 -12.82
CA ALA A 91 7.02 5.59 -12.15
C ALA A 91 7.11 5.47 -10.62
N LEU A 92 6.83 4.27 -10.07
CA LEU A 92 6.95 3.99 -8.65
C LEU A 92 8.41 4.09 -8.19
N GLU A 93 9.36 3.55 -8.93
CA GLU A 93 10.78 3.61 -8.60
C GLU A 93 11.35 5.01 -8.76
N LYS A 94 10.95 5.77 -9.77
CA LYS A 94 11.32 7.18 -9.90
C LYS A 94 10.82 7.98 -8.70
N LYS A 95 9.56 7.75 -8.29
CA LYS A 95 9.02 8.34 -7.06
C LYS A 95 9.81 7.89 -5.84
N LEU A 96 10.17 6.61 -5.75
CA LEU A 96 10.95 6.06 -4.65
C LEU A 96 12.35 6.68 -4.61
N ALA A 97 12.99 6.90 -5.76
CA ALA A 97 14.31 7.51 -5.90
C ALA A 97 14.27 9.01 -5.60
N ASP A 98 13.19 9.71 -5.98
CA ASP A 98 12.96 11.11 -5.62
C ASP A 98 12.68 11.25 -4.12
N ASP A 99 11.88 10.35 -3.54
CA ASP A 99 11.70 10.24 -2.09
C ASP A 99 13.05 9.91 -1.43
N TYR A 100 13.85 9.00 -1.98
CA TYR A 100 15.19 8.66 -1.48
C TYR A 100 16.18 9.83 -1.57
N LYS A 101 16.09 10.69 -2.60
CA LYS A 101 16.87 11.93 -2.71
C LYS A 101 16.44 12.97 -1.69
N LYS A 102 15.14 13.10 -1.39
CA LYS A 102 14.63 13.96 -0.30
C LYS A 102 15.11 13.48 1.07
N ILE A 103 15.18 12.15 1.23
CA ILE A 103 15.71 11.46 2.40
C ILE A 103 17.22 11.70 2.56
N ILE A 104 18.02 11.52 1.49
CA ILE A 104 19.48 11.75 1.49
C ILE A 104 19.82 13.23 1.70
N SER A 105 18.98 14.14 1.21
CA SER A 105 19.15 15.58 1.45
C SER A 105 18.71 16.01 2.86
N GLY A 106 18.35 15.07 3.75
CA GLY A 106 18.07 15.35 5.16
C GLY A 106 16.72 16.02 5.42
N HIS A 107 15.82 16.05 4.43
CA HIS A 107 14.51 16.66 4.56
C HIS A 107 13.41 15.61 4.38
N ASP A 108 13.14 14.84 5.44
CA ASP A 108 11.73 14.69 5.78
C ASP A 108 11.25 16.10 6.10
N THR A 109 10.31 16.63 5.32
CA THR A 109 9.78 18.00 5.55
C THR A 109 9.15 18.16 6.92
N THR A 110 8.72 17.04 7.50
CA THR A 110 8.16 16.96 8.85
C THR A 110 8.84 15.82 9.60
N PRO A 111 9.48 16.07 10.76
CA PRO A 111 10.12 15.02 11.54
C PRO A 111 9.09 14.00 12.04
N VAL A 112 9.46 12.72 12.01
CA VAL A 112 8.56 11.60 12.33
C VAL A 112 9.02 10.92 13.62
N TYR A 113 8.09 10.68 14.53
CA TYR A 113 8.34 10.04 15.82
C TYR A 113 7.43 8.84 16.03
N LEU A 114 7.94 7.86 16.75
CA LEU A 114 7.22 6.68 17.20
C LEU A 114 7.11 6.70 18.71
N LEU A 115 5.88 6.72 19.22
CA LEU A 115 5.57 6.36 20.58
C LEU A 115 5.34 4.84 20.64
N ASP A 116 6.31 4.11 21.17
CA ASP A 116 6.25 2.66 21.16
C ASP A 116 5.29 2.10 22.22
N HIS A 117 5.14 0.77 22.24
CA HIS A 117 4.23 0.09 23.17
C HIS A 117 4.61 0.26 24.65
N LYS A 118 5.88 0.54 24.95
CA LYS A 118 6.36 0.82 26.31
C LYS A 118 6.16 2.27 26.71
N GLY A 119 5.86 3.14 25.75
CA GLY A 119 5.74 4.58 25.95
C GLY A 119 7.02 5.33 25.65
N ASP A 120 8.07 4.67 25.15
CA ASP A 120 9.31 5.35 24.77
C ASP A 120 9.14 6.02 23.40
N LEU A 121 9.66 7.24 23.30
CA LEU A 121 9.67 8.05 22.09
C LEU A 121 10.94 7.76 21.29
N HIS A 122 10.78 7.53 19.99
CA HIS A 122 11.89 7.34 19.06
C HIS A 122 11.71 8.22 17.82
N ARG A 123 12.76 8.91 17.39
CA ARG A 123 12.78 9.57 16.08
C ARG A 123 12.96 8.50 15.01
N LEU A 124 12.09 8.50 14.01
CA LEU A 124 12.13 7.57 12.89
C LEU A 124 12.87 8.19 11.71
N HIS A 125 13.98 7.59 11.36
CA HIS A 125 14.80 8.03 10.24
C HIS A 125 14.35 7.39 8.95
N ALA A 126 14.63 8.08 7.87
CA ALA A 126 14.19 7.68 6.55
C ALA A 126 14.87 6.43 5.99
N ASP A 127 16.03 6.05 6.54
CA ASP A 127 16.70 4.77 6.30
C ASP A 127 16.02 3.58 7.00
N GLY A 128 14.93 3.81 7.73
CA GLY A 128 14.19 2.81 8.48
C GLY A 128 14.78 2.53 9.87
N SER A 129 15.87 3.21 10.26
CA SER A 129 16.40 3.18 11.61
C SER A 129 15.59 4.07 12.55
N LYS A 130 15.85 3.95 13.85
CA LYS A 130 15.27 4.82 14.87
C LYS A 130 16.28 5.15 15.94
N THR A 131 16.20 6.36 16.47
CA THR A 131 16.99 6.81 17.62
C THR A 131 16.05 7.14 18.76
N ARG A 132 16.40 6.73 19.98
CA ARG A 132 15.63 7.12 21.16
C ARG A 132 15.67 8.63 21.33
N VAL A 133 14.53 9.23 21.64
CA VAL A 133 14.45 10.63 22.09
C VAL A 133 14.36 10.60 23.61
N ASP A 134 15.16 11.40 24.27
CA ASP A 134 15.17 11.59 25.72
C ASP A 134 15.23 13.09 26.08
N LYS A 135 15.37 13.38 27.38
CA LYS A 135 15.44 14.75 27.88
C LYS A 135 16.61 15.55 27.29
N ASP A 136 17.71 14.88 26.93
CA ASP A 136 18.97 15.52 26.48
C ASP A 136 19.06 15.60 24.95
N THR A 137 18.16 14.92 24.24
CA THR A 137 18.06 14.96 22.78
C THR A 137 17.73 16.38 22.32
N GLN A 138 18.56 16.94 21.44
CA GLN A 138 18.29 18.21 20.77
C GLN A 138 17.21 18.00 19.71
N ASP A 139 16.11 18.73 19.83
CA ASP A 139 14.94 18.58 18.98
C ASP A 139 14.16 19.90 18.95
N ASP A 140 13.94 20.43 17.74
CA ASP A 140 13.26 21.69 17.47
C ASP A 140 11.84 21.51 16.91
N SER A 141 11.35 20.27 16.80
CA SER A 141 10.04 19.97 16.23
C SER A 141 8.86 20.37 17.12
N GLY A 142 9.12 20.60 18.41
CA GLY A 142 8.11 20.83 19.45
C GLY A 142 7.54 19.55 20.09
N ILE A 143 7.96 18.34 19.67
CA ILE A 143 7.46 17.09 20.28
C ILE A 143 7.75 16.99 21.79
N LYS A 144 8.87 17.60 22.23
CA LYS A 144 9.29 17.58 23.64
C LYS A 144 8.40 18.42 24.55
N ASP A 145 7.57 19.31 24.00
CA ASP A 145 6.55 20.02 24.79
C ASP A 145 5.45 19.05 25.27
N PHE A 146 5.23 17.95 24.53
CA PHE A 146 4.25 16.92 24.85
C PHE A 146 4.85 15.71 25.57
N ILE A 147 6.11 15.39 25.28
CA ILE A 147 6.82 14.22 25.82
C ILE A 147 8.24 14.65 26.25
N PRO A 148 8.38 15.48 27.31
CA PRO A 148 9.65 16.16 27.64
C PRO A 148 10.78 15.20 28.00
N ASN A 149 10.44 14.07 28.62
CA ASN A 149 11.42 13.07 29.04
C ASN A 149 11.63 11.97 27.99
N GLY A 150 11.01 12.07 26.81
CA GLY A 150 11.05 11.02 25.80
C GLY A 150 10.33 9.72 26.21
N ASN A 151 9.54 9.77 27.28
CA ASN A 151 8.66 8.68 27.69
C ASN A 151 7.30 9.26 28.09
N HIS A 152 6.23 8.64 27.59
CA HIS A 152 4.86 8.91 27.99
C HIS A 152 4.26 7.66 28.64
N PRO A 153 3.59 7.78 29.80
CA PRO A 153 2.99 6.62 30.44
C PRO A 153 2.01 5.90 29.51
N ARG A 154 1.83 4.60 29.73
CA ARG A 154 0.87 3.82 28.93
C ARG A 154 -0.52 4.40 29.09
N PHE A 155 -1.10 4.80 27.96
CA PHE A 155 -2.45 5.32 27.93
C PHE A 155 -3.48 4.20 28.10
N LYS A 156 -4.42 4.41 29.03
CA LYS A 156 -5.60 3.56 29.20
C LYS A 156 -6.83 4.42 28.96
N VAL A 157 -7.56 4.09 27.91
CA VAL A 157 -8.84 4.73 27.60
C VAL A 157 -9.84 4.39 28.69
N ASP A 158 -10.57 5.39 29.18
CA ASP A 158 -11.79 5.14 29.95
C ASP A 158 -12.88 4.61 29.01
N PRO A 159 -13.38 3.37 29.19
CA PRO A 159 -14.44 2.86 28.34
C PRO A 159 -15.70 3.74 28.32
N LYS A 160 -15.94 4.54 29.38
CA LYS A 160 -17.06 5.49 29.43
C LYS A 160 -16.87 6.71 28.54
N SER A 161 -15.62 7.02 28.15
CA SER A 161 -15.31 8.12 27.24
C SER A 161 -15.42 7.72 25.76
N VAL A 162 -15.71 6.45 25.46
CA VAL A 162 -15.92 5.97 24.09
C VAL A 162 -17.39 6.16 23.71
N PRO A 163 -17.72 6.97 22.69
CA PRO A 163 -19.11 7.17 22.29
C PRO A 163 -19.80 5.87 21.86
N PRO A 164 -21.11 5.72 22.13
CA PRO A 164 -21.85 4.50 21.74
C PRO A 164 -21.88 4.33 20.22
N VAL A 165 -22.04 3.08 19.77
CA VAL A 165 -22.23 2.74 18.34
C VAL A 165 -23.41 3.52 17.78
N GLY A 166 -23.26 4.07 16.57
CA GLY A 166 -24.26 4.93 15.93
C GLY A 166 -24.12 6.42 16.24
N SER A 167 -23.20 6.81 17.13
CA SER A 167 -22.82 8.22 17.32
C SER A 167 -22.21 8.81 16.03
N PRO A 168 -22.29 10.14 15.81
CA PRO A 168 -21.57 10.80 14.74
C PRO A 168 -20.08 10.41 14.74
N ALA A 169 -19.57 10.08 13.56
CA ALA A 169 -18.22 9.57 13.38
C ALA A 169 -17.50 10.33 12.26
N VAL A 170 -16.17 10.39 12.33
CA VAL A 170 -15.38 10.93 11.23
C VAL A 170 -15.51 10.05 10.00
N ASN A 171 -15.57 10.70 8.83
CA ASN A 171 -15.45 10.01 7.56
C ASN A 171 -13.96 9.84 7.23
N SER A 172 -13.49 8.59 7.12
CA SER A 172 -12.11 8.32 6.71
C SER A 172 -12.02 8.04 5.21
N ARG A 173 -11.08 8.71 4.53
CA ARG A 173 -10.79 8.52 3.11
C ARG A 173 -9.81 7.37 2.90
N LYS A 174 -10.18 6.40 2.05
CA LYS A 174 -9.29 5.31 1.68
C LYS A 174 -8.11 5.81 0.83
N VAL A 175 -6.89 5.42 1.20
CA VAL A 175 -5.62 5.76 0.53
C VAL A 175 -4.74 4.52 0.37
N ARG A 176 -3.91 4.50 -0.68
CA ARG A 176 -2.93 3.42 -0.87
C ARG A 176 -1.92 3.40 0.28
N THR A 177 -1.43 2.22 0.66
CA THR A 177 -0.30 2.08 1.59
C THR A 177 0.93 2.86 1.07
N GLY A 178 1.58 3.61 1.96
CA GLY A 178 2.65 4.55 1.60
C GLY A 178 2.25 5.67 0.62
N GLY A 179 0.95 5.82 0.32
CA GLY A 179 0.42 6.79 -0.64
C GLY A 179 0.44 8.22 -0.12
N SER A 180 0.22 8.41 1.19
CA SER A 180 0.34 9.69 1.91
C SER A 180 1.57 9.72 2.81
N GLU A 181 1.94 10.92 3.28
CA GLU A 181 3.05 11.10 4.24
C GLU A 181 2.81 10.32 5.53
N LEU A 182 1.60 10.44 6.08
CA LEU A 182 1.16 9.68 7.25
C LEU A 182 1.19 8.15 7.03
N ALA A 183 0.73 7.65 5.88
CA ALA A 183 0.82 6.22 5.57
C ALA A 183 2.27 5.73 5.41
N ARG A 184 3.20 6.59 4.95
CA ARG A 184 4.64 6.27 4.93
C ARG A 184 5.23 6.26 6.34
N ALA A 185 4.81 7.18 7.22
CA ALA A 185 5.25 7.22 8.61
C ALA A 185 4.89 5.92 9.36
N THR A 186 3.71 5.36 9.14
CA THR A 186 3.33 4.06 9.72
C THR A 186 4.14 2.89 9.15
N GLU A 187 4.41 2.87 7.84
CA GLU A 187 5.28 1.85 7.22
C GLU A 187 6.69 1.91 7.80
N ARG A 188 7.25 3.12 7.97
CA ARG A 188 8.56 3.35 8.59
C ARG A 188 8.59 2.86 10.04
N ALA A 189 7.54 3.14 10.82
CA ALA A 189 7.43 2.66 12.19
C ALA A 189 7.44 1.13 12.27
N ARG A 190 6.68 0.45 11.38
CA ARG A 190 6.69 -1.02 11.29
C ARG A 190 8.07 -1.56 10.96
N GLN A 191 8.78 -0.95 10.02
CA GLN A 191 10.14 -1.35 9.65
C GLN A 191 11.09 -1.22 10.84
N ALA A 192 11.10 -0.07 11.51
CA ALA A 192 11.96 0.20 12.65
C ALA A 192 11.64 -0.65 13.89
N GLN A 193 10.41 -1.17 14.00
CA GLN A 193 10.02 -2.12 15.05
C GLN A 193 10.16 -3.59 14.62
N GLY A 194 10.34 -3.86 13.33
CA GLY A 194 10.23 -5.21 12.79
C GLY A 194 8.86 -5.85 12.98
N ASP A 195 7.82 -5.04 13.11
CA ASP A 195 6.48 -5.49 13.42
C ASP A 195 5.63 -5.71 12.16
N TYR A 196 5.59 -6.97 11.74
CA TYR A 196 4.83 -7.43 10.58
C TYR A 196 3.65 -8.34 10.97
N GLY A 197 2.94 -7.98 12.04
CA GLY A 197 1.85 -8.79 12.59
C GLY A 197 2.36 -9.82 13.60
N THR A 198 3.35 -9.43 14.41
CA THR A 198 3.87 -10.31 15.47
C THR A 198 3.04 -10.11 16.74
N PRO A 199 2.60 -11.19 17.42
CA PRO A 199 1.82 -11.05 18.65
C PRO A 199 2.56 -10.20 19.68
N VAL A 200 1.85 -9.25 20.31
CA VAL A 200 2.43 -8.34 21.31
C VAL A 200 2.93 -9.07 22.57
N SER A 201 2.52 -10.33 22.75
CA SER A 201 3.03 -11.23 23.77
C SER A 201 2.98 -12.68 23.30
N LYS A 202 3.82 -13.55 23.88
CA LYS A 202 3.80 -15.01 23.66
C LYS A 202 2.46 -15.68 24.01
N ARG A 203 1.57 -14.98 24.71
CA ARG A 203 0.25 -15.47 25.14
C ARG A 203 -0.90 -14.97 24.28
N ALA A 204 -0.63 -14.05 23.34
CA ALA A 204 -1.67 -13.54 22.45
C ALA A 204 -1.95 -14.57 21.33
N PRO A 205 -3.22 -14.94 21.08
CA PRO A 205 -3.59 -15.79 19.96
C PRO A 205 -3.05 -15.24 18.63
N VAL A 206 -2.54 -16.12 17.75
CA VAL A 206 -1.87 -15.75 16.49
C VAL A 206 -2.81 -15.01 15.53
N ASP A 207 -4.11 -15.29 15.59
CA ASP A 207 -5.19 -14.58 14.91
C ASP A 207 -5.37 -13.13 15.39
N LYS A 208 -4.99 -12.83 16.64
CA LYS A 208 -5.02 -11.49 17.26
C LYS A 208 -3.67 -10.74 17.21
N ALA A 209 -2.69 -11.27 16.48
CA ALA A 209 -1.34 -10.71 16.37
C ALA A 209 -1.23 -9.40 15.56
N ARG A 210 -2.36 -8.87 15.10
CA ARG A 210 -2.44 -7.82 14.07
C ARG A 210 -2.66 -6.46 14.71
N SER A 211 -1.68 -5.99 15.49
CA SER A 211 -1.68 -4.60 15.94
C SER A 211 -1.71 -3.66 14.75
N ASN A 212 -2.49 -2.58 14.87
CA ASN A 212 -2.58 -1.50 13.88
C ASN A 212 -1.67 -0.36 14.32
N TYR A 213 -1.19 0.41 13.35
CA TYR A 213 -0.56 1.70 13.60
C TYR A 213 -1.51 2.83 13.17
N ALA A 214 -1.37 3.95 13.84
CA ALA A 214 -1.93 5.22 13.43
C ALA A 214 -0.83 6.27 13.45
N SER A 215 -0.99 7.30 12.64
CA SER A 215 -0.10 8.46 12.61
C SER A 215 -0.90 9.75 12.57
N LEU A 216 -0.38 10.79 13.20
CA LEU A 216 -1.03 12.07 13.42
C LEU A 216 -0.05 13.18 13.06
N HIS A 217 -0.51 14.14 12.28
CA HIS A 217 0.25 15.35 11.96
C HIS A 217 -0.18 16.48 12.89
N TYR A 218 0.76 16.94 13.71
CA TYR A 218 0.57 18.09 14.59
C TYR A 218 1.26 19.31 13.99
N GLN A 219 0.56 20.45 13.96
CA GLN A 219 1.12 21.71 13.48
C GLN A 219 0.54 22.94 14.21
N ASP A 220 1.41 23.64 14.95
CA ASP A 220 1.13 24.87 15.69
C ASP A 220 2.31 25.85 15.60
N GLY A 221 2.19 26.89 14.77
CA GLY A 221 3.30 27.79 14.47
C GLY A 221 4.51 27.02 13.92
N GLU A 222 5.65 27.15 14.59
CA GLU A 222 6.90 26.44 14.26
C GLU A 222 6.88 24.96 14.69
N ARG A 223 5.99 24.55 15.60
CA ARG A 223 5.89 23.15 16.01
C ARG A 223 5.25 22.36 14.89
N ASN A 224 5.99 21.39 14.36
CA ASN A 224 5.56 20.58 13.22
C ASN A 224 6.18 19.18 13.32
N PHE A 225 5.35 18.17 13.55
CA PHE A 225 5.81 16.78 13.61
C PHE A 225 4.72 15.78 13.25
N ILE A 226 5.15 14.59 12.86
CA ILE A 226 4.29 13.42 12.75
C ILE A 226 4.58 12.50 13.93
N LEU A 227 3.56 12.20 14.71
CA LEU A 227 3.62 11.13 15.70
C LEU A 227 3.07 9.84 15.09
N VAL A 228 3.54 8.70 15.57
CA VAL A 228 3.07 7.37 15.18
C VAL A 228 2.91 6.55 16.45
N ALA A 229 1.81 5.81 16.59
CA ALA A 229 1.62 4.87 17.69
C ALA A 229 1.00 3.56 17.24
N ARG A 230 1.34 2.50 17.95
CA ARG A 230 0.82 1.14 17.75
C ARG A 230 -0.29 0.83 18.74
N SER A 231 -1.35 0.15 18.31
CA SER A 231 -2.37 -0.39 19.20
C SER A 231 -1.77 -1.39 20.21
N ASP A 232 -2.36 -1.46 21.41
CA ASP A 232 -1.86 -2.31 22.50
C ASP A 232 -2.83 -3.40 22.96
N PHE A 233 -2.30 -4.39 23.68
CA PHE A 233 -3.08 -5.43 24.36
C PHE A 233 -3.91 -4.90 25.54
N MET A 234 -3.63 -3.68 26.01
CA MET A 234 -4.40 -3.00 27.07
C MET A 234 -5.72 -2.37 26.57
N LYS A 235 -6.25 -2.86 25.43
CA LYS A 235 -7.50 -2.42 24.78
C LYS A 235 -7.51 -0.98 24.24
N ALA A 236 -6.38 -0.27 24.26
CA ALA A 236 -6.27 1.04 23.61
C ALA A 236 -5.93 0.87 22.12
N HIS A 237 -6.79 1.40 21.27
CA HIS A 237 -6.57 1.43 19.83
C HIS A 237 -5.49 2.46 19.48
N SER A 238 -4.85 2.30 18.31
CA SER A 238 -3.71 3.13 17.89
C SER A 238 -4.03 4.63 17.89
N GLU A 239 -5.24 4.99 17.50
CA GLU A 239 -5.80 6.35 17.40
C GLU A 239 -5.95 7.01 18.77
N GLN A 240 -6.31 6.20 19.77
CA GLN A 240 -6.43 6.64 21.16
C GLN A 240 -5.06 6.84 21.78
N ARG A 241 -4.12 5.92 21.49
CA ARG A 241 -2.76 6.00 22.01
C ARG A 241 -1.97 7.17 21.46
N ILE A 242 -2.05 7.41 20.16
CA ILE A 242 -1.30 8.49 19.52
C ILE A 242 -1.75 9.88 20.01
N ALA A 243 -3.02 10.01 20.35
CA ALA A 243 -3.60 11.24 20.84
C ALA A 243 -3.23 11.57 22.29
N ALA A 244 -2.92 10.56 23.13
CA ALA A 244 -2.79 10.72 24.57
C ALA A 244 -1.85 11.87 25.00
N PRO A 245 -0.61 11.98 24.47
CA PRO A 245 0.28 13.07 24.86
C PRO A 245 -0.25 14.46 24.50
N ILE A 246 -1.02 14.55 23.42
CA ILE A 246 -1.58 15.81 22.92
C ILE A 246 -2.79 16.24 23.76
N LEU A 247 -3.61 15.26 24.18
CA LEU A 247 -4.81 15.50 25.00
C LEU A 247 -4.47 15.91 26.43
N ASP A 248 -3.44 15.31 27.03
CA ASP A 248 -2.99 15.65 28.38
C ASP A 248 -2.53 17.12 28.48
N GLN A 249 -2.06 17.69 27.36
CA GLN A 249 -1.65 19.10 27.25
C GLN A 249 -2.79 20.02 26.75
N LEU A 250 -4.01 19.51 26.56
CA LEU A 250 -5.19 20.24 26.07
C LEU A 250 -5.01 20.90 24.69
N GLN A 251 -4.10 20.39 23.84
CA GLN A 251 -3.79 21.00 22.53
C GLN A 251 -4.40 20.24 21.33
N GLY A 252 -5.62 19.72 21.51
CA GLY A 252 -6.39 19.07 20.44
C GLY A 252 -6.61 19.86 19.13
N PRO A 253 -6.73 21.21 19.09
CA PRO A 253 -7.10 21.91 17.85
C PRO A 253 -6.00 21.98 16.77
N ASN A 254 -4.76 21.62 17.10
CA ASN A 254 -3.61 21.76 16.19
C ASN A 254 -3.28 20.48 15.42
N ILE A 255 -4.15 19.48 15.48
CA ILE A 255 -4.03 18.26 14.69
C ILE A 255 -4.60 18.51 13.29
N ARG A 256 -3.76 18.38 12.26
CA ARG A 256 -4.13 18.69 10.88
C ARG A 256 -4.70 17.50 10.13
N SER A 257 -4.13 16.33 10.36
CA SER A 257 -4.55 15.10 9.70
C SER A 257 -4.25 13.88 10.57
N LEU A 258 -5.05 12.83 10.36
CA LEU A 258 -4.91 11.56 11.05
C LEU A 258 -5.02 10.42 10.04
N TYR A 259 -4.13 9.45 10.16
CA TYR A 259 -4.15 8.22 9.38
C TYR A 259 -4.23 7.02 10.30
N THR A 260 -5.02 6.03 9.90
CA THR A 260 -5.12 4.74 10.56
C THR A 260 -4.83 3.64 9.53
N GLU A 261 -4.04 2.63 9.87
CA GLU A 261 -3.78 1.57 8.88
C GLU A 261 -5.08 0.88 8.44
N ARG A 262 -5.95 0.59 9.41
CA ARG A 262 -7.30 0.09 9.19
C ARG A 262 -8.32 1.20 9.46
N ALA A 263 -9.44 1.21 8.74
CA ALA A 263 -10.52 2.18 8.95
C ALA A 263 -10.88 2.29 10.45
N PRO A 264 -11.25 3.47 10.97
CA PRO A 264 -11.68 3.58 12.36
C PRO A 264 -12.83 2.62 12.65
N CYS A 265 -12.69 1.78 13.67
CA CYS A 265 -13.68 0.74 13.95
C CYS A 265 -15.00 1.30 14.52
N ASN A 266 -16.09 0.59 14.26
CA ASN A 266 -17.43 0.88 14.78
C ASN A 266 -17.98 -0.35 15.54
N ALA A 267 -17.44 -0.61 16.74
CA ALA A 267 -17.84 -1.74 17.58
C ALA A 267 -18.14 -1.30 19.02
N LYS A 268 -18.95 -2.08 19.75
CA LYS A 268 -19.26 -1.79 21.16
C LYS A 268 -17.99 -1.79 22.01
N GLY A 269 -17.73 -0.67 22.68
CA GLY A 269 -16.50 -0.47 23.49
C GLY A 269 -15.26 -0.08 22.68
N SER A 270 -15.37 -0.02 21.35
CA SER A 270 -14.31 0.36 20.40
C SER A 270 -14.95 1.08 19.21
N ASN A 271 -15.40 2.32 19.43
CA ASN A 271 -15.99 3.17 18.39
C ASN A 271 -15.02 4.31 18.04
N CYS A 272 -13.93 3.97 17.35
CA CYS A 272 -12.83 4.90 17.08
C CYS A 272 -13.26 6.08 16.20
N GLY A 273 -14.14 5.84 15.22
CA GLY A 273 -14.62 6.92 14.35
C GLY A 273 -15.37 8.01 15.13
N ALA A 274 -16.26 7.60 16.03
CA ALA A 274 -16.96 8.55 16.90
C ALA A 274 -16.05 9.15 17.97
N TRP A 275 -15.13 8.36 18.52
CA TRP A 275 -14.17 8.86 19.50
C TRP A 275 -13.28 9.97 18.90
N ILE A 276 -12.77 9.81 17.68
CA ILE A 276 -12.01 10.86 16.96
C ILE A 276 -12.90 12.09 16.76
N HIS A 277 -14.14 11.90 16.31
CA HIS A 277 -15.08 13.00 16.06
C HIS A 277 -15.34 13.84 17.32
N THR A 278 -15.56 13.20 18.46
CA THR A 278 -15.78 13.88 19.74
C THR A 278 -14.51 14.52 20.29
N THR A 279 -13.37 13.85 20.14
CA THR A 279 -12.10 14.27 20.73
C THR A 279 -11.46 15.42 19.97
N PHE A 280 -11.61 15.44 18.64
CA PHE A 280 -11.03 16.44 17.74
C PHE A 280 -12.12 17.11 16.92
N PRO A 281 -12.97 17.95 17.55
CA PRO A 281 -14.03 18.65 16.85
C PRO A 281 -13.40 19.60 15.81
N GLY A 282 -13.59 19.30 14.53
CA GLY A 282 -13.01 20.05 13.41
C GLY A 282 -11.96 19.31 12.60
N LEU A 283 -11.51 18.13 13.05
CA LEU A 283 -10.62 17.29 12.25
C LEU A 283 -11.40 16.66 11.08
N THR A 284 -11.05 17.06 9.86
CA THR A 284 -11.72 16.60 8.63
C THR A 284 -10.84 15.71 7.76
N ASP A 285 -9.51 15.84 7.81
CA ASP A 285 -8.60 14.99 7.06
C ASP A 285 -8.24 13.72 7.84
N VAL A 286 -9.13 12.74 7.76
CA VAL A 286 -8.91 11.39 8.29
C VAL A 286 -8.78 10.42 7.13
N SER A 287 -7.79 9.54 7.16
CA SER A 287 -7.55 8.57 6.09
C SER A 287 -7.17 7.19 6.59
N HIS A 288 -7.37 6.17 5.75
CA HIS A 288 -7.02 4.78 6.08
C HIS A 288 -6.61 3.96 4.86
N SER A 289 -5.93 2.83 5.05
CA SER A 289 -5.54 1.96 3.92
C SER A 289 -6.37 0.70 3.76
N PHE A 290 -6.80 0.09 4.85
CA PHE A 290 -7.55 -1.16 4.83
C PHE A 290 -8.92 -0.95 5.44
N ASP A 291 -9.97 -1.37 4.76
CA ASP A 291 -11.29 -1.35 5.37
C ASP A 291 -11.34 -2.38 6.52
N TYR A 292 -12.26 -2.19 7.45
CA TYR A 292 -12.54 -3.23 8.43
C TYR A 292 -13.30 -4.37 7.74
N SER A 293 -12.57 -5.39 7.28
CA SER A 293 -13.13 -6.68 6.88
C SER A 293 -12.93 -7.71 7.99
N ASP A 294 -13.83 -8.69 8.11
CA ASP A 294 -13.74 -9.76 9.10
C ASP A 294 -12.58 -10.73 8.83
N ASP A 295 -12.18 -10.89 7.57
CA ASP A 295 -11.15 -11.85 7.14
C ASP A 295 -9.72 -11.31 7.25
N HIS A 296 -9.56 -9.99 7.38
CA HIS A 296 -8.28 -9.28 7.48
C HIS A 296 -7.27 -9.61 6.37
N THR A 297 -7.71 -10.16 5.24
CA THR A 297 -6.85 -10.75 4.19
C THR A 297 -5.88 -9.72 3.63
N ASP A 298 -6.39 -8.55 3.22
CA ASP A 298 -5.58 -7.48 2.62
C ASP A 298 -4.49 -6.96 3.55
N HIS A 299 -4.83 -6.78 4.83
CA HIS A 299 -3.88 -6.35 5.84
C HIS A 299 -2.81 -7.44 6.05
N THR A 300 -3.18 -8.72 6.09
CA THR A 300 -2.21 -9.84 6.16
C THR A 300 -1.21 -9.78 5.01
N ASN A 301 -1.72 -9.64 3.79
CA ASN A 301 -0.92 -9.66 2.58
C ASN A 301 0.02 -8.45 2.53
N TYR A 302 -0.42 -7.30 3.00
CA TYR A 302 0.43 -6.13 3.20
C TYR A 302 1.57 -6.39 4.19
N LEU A 303 1.27 -6.94 5.37
CA LEU A 303 2.30 -7.20 6.38
C LEU A 303 3.34 -8.22 5.87
N ALA A 304 2.90 -9.25 5.16
CA ALA A 304 3.80 -10.21 4.51
C ALA A 304 4.71 -9.54 3.49
N ARG A 305 4.17 -8.67 2.62
CA ARG A 305 4.94 -7.90 1.63
C ARG A 305 5.96 -6.97 2.29
N LEU A 306 5.58 -6.28 3.36
CA LEU A 306 6.51 -5.43 4.11
C LEU A 306 7.66 -6.24 4.73
N LYS A 307 7.36 -7.42 5.30
CA LYS A 307 8.38 -8.32 5.87
C LYS A 307 9.35 -8.80 4.81
N GLN A 308 8.85 -9.16 3.62
CA GLN A 308 9.67 -9.58 2.49
C GLN A 308 10.58 -8.43 2.02
N ARG A 309 10.02 -7.21 1.85
CA ARG A 309 10.80 -6.03 1.44
C ARG A 309 11.93 -5.72 2.41
N ARG A 310 11.70 -5.81 3.73
CA ARG A 310 12.76 -5.59 4.73
C ARG A 310 13.93 -6.56 4.54
N ARG A 311 13.64 -7.84 4.31
CA ARG A 311 14.67 -8.88 4.09
C ARG A 311 15.49 -8.63 2.83
N GLN A 312 14.89 -8.03 1.79
CA GLN A 312 15.60 -7.69 0.56
C GLN A 312 16.53 -6.48 0.74
N LEU A 313 16.15 -5.53 1.60
CA LEU A 313 16.95 -4.32 1.88
C LEU A 313 18.05 -4.56 2.93
N HIS A 314 17.86 -5.54 3.80
CA HIS A 314 18.82 -5.92 4.84
C HIS A 314 18.98 -7.46 4.87
N PRO A 315 19.74 -8.03 3.92
CA PRO A 315 20.02 -9.46 3.85
C PRO A 315 20.82 -9.97 5.06
#